data_AF-A0ABD4R261-F1
#
_entry.id   AF-A0ABD4R261-F1
#
_cell.length_a   1.000
_cell.length_b   1.000
_cell.length_c   1.000
_cell.angle_alpha   90.00
_cell.angle_beta   90.00
_cell.angle_gamma   90.00
#
_symmetry.space_group_name_H-M   'P 1'
#
loop_
_entity.id
_entity.type
_entity.pdbx_description
1 polymer ?
#
loop_
_entity_poly.entity_id
_entity_poly.type
_entity_poly.pdbx_seq_one_letter_code
_entity_poly.pdbx_strand_id
1 'polypeptide(L)'
;MTRLLFMLLLLVASGSWADCRVSTVNAAFGSVTSFALSGSGEVATTGTLVVACDALVNLLTGDTITLNFVSATVSANGRATMKRTDNAAITDVIPTRLCGQSGCANNSEVQTSKTYTWDSSTLLNLIGGKQYNIPLYFRTVPGQNVTAGPYQVTLNFDITYRVCSVGVLNACLSGLQTGTKGTSITLDMTVTNDCSAMTTPDVNFNSAPLVQSFPTVSQAIAVTCTKGSTYTIGINNGANALNNVRRMVSGSNYLSYDIYKEATGNRWGGSGSERWTSATSSQVSADGLLRTYNYTAKVLTNQAAPPAGTYTDTLIVDVAF
;
A
#
# COMPACT_ATOMS: atom_id res chain seq x y z
N MET A 1 -8.19 -37.21 -65.10
CA MET A 1 -7.03 -37.04 -64.19
C MET A 1 -7.03 -35.69 -63.45
N THR A 2 -7.68 -34.65 -63.98
CA THR A 2 -7.74 -33.30 -63.39
C THR A 2 -8.57 -33.16 -62.11
N ARG A 3 -9.53 -34.06 -61.84
CA ARG A 3 -10.37 -34.03 -60.61
C ARG A 3 -9.69 -34.62 -59.37
N LEU A 4 -8.74 -35.56 -59.52
CA LEU A 4 -7.97 -36.08 -58.37
C LEU A 4 -6.90 -35.09 -57.88
N LEU A 5 -6.35 -34.27 -58.78
CA LEU A 5 -5.34 -33.27 -58.42
C LEU A 5 -5.94 -32.15 -57.55
N PHE A 6 -7.17 -31.72 -57.82
CA PHE A 6 -7.85 -30.70 -57.01
C PHE A 6 -8.24 -31.19 -55.60
N MET A 7 -8.54 -32.48 -55.44
CA MET A 7 -8.77 -33.07 -54.11
C MET A 7 -7.46 -33.21 -53.31
N LEU A 8 -6.34 -33.51 -53.97
CA LEU A 8 -5.03 -33.61 -53.31
C LEU A 8 -4.48 -32.23 -52.89
N LEU A 9 -4.77 -31.15 -53.64
CA LEU A 9 -4.36 -29.78 -53.29
C LEU A 9 -5.20 -29.15 -52.17
N LEU A 10 -6.42 -29.60 -51.93
CA LEU A 10 -7.25 -29.16 -50.78
C LEU A 10 -6.86 -29.82 -49.45
N LEU A 11 -6.14 -30.95 -49.50
CA LEU A 11 -5.58 -31.63 -48.31
C LEU A 11 -4.27 -31.01 -47.81
N VAL A 12 -3.62 -30.17 -48.60
CA VAL A 12 -2.32 -29.54 -48.25
C VAL A 12 -2.49 -28.07 -47.79
N ALA A 13 -3.69 -27.51 -47.90
CA ALA A 13 -3.96 -26.09 -47.60
C ALA A 13 -4.48 -25.81 -46.17
N SER A 14 -4.43 -26.77 -45.24
CA SER A 14 -4.85 -26.57 -43.84
C SER A 14 -3.66 -26.64 -42.87
N GLY A 15 -2.61 -25.90 -43.19
CA GLY A 15 -1.53 -25.58 -42.26
C GLY A 15 -1.58 -24.11 -41.86
N SER A 16 -2.73 -23.56 -41.48
CA SER A 16 -2.70 -22.31 -40.72
C SER A 16 -2.11 -22.65 -39.36
N TRP A 17 -0.89 -22.20 -39.10
CA TRP A 17 -0.28 -22.31 -37.79
C TRP A 17 -1.17 -21.53 -36.82
N ALA A 18 -2.04 -22.24 -36.10
CA ALA A 18 -2.86 -21.66 -35.05
C ALA A 18 -1.90 -21.23 -33.93
N ASP A 19 -1.59 -19.94 -33.90
CA ASP A 19 -0.70 -19.31 -32.93
C ASP A 19 -1.56 -18.78 -31.79
N CYS A 20 -1.31 -19.23 -30.55
CA CYS A 20 -2.04 -18.70 -29.42
C CYS A 20 -1.70 -17.22 -29.23
N ARG A 21 -2.72 -16.41 -28.97
CA ARG A 21 -2.55 -15.01 -28.58
C ARG A 21 -2.30 -14.94 -27.08
N VAL A 22 -1.25 -14.21 -26.70
CA VAL A 22 -0.87 -13.97 -25.32
C VAL A 22 -1.02 -12.49 -25.02
N SER A 23 -1.72 -12.17 -23.94
CA SER A 23 -1.81 -10.81 -23.41
C SER A 23 -1.87 -10.83 -21.89
N THR A 24 -1.69 -9.67 -21.28
CA THR A 24 -1.80 -9.48 -19.84
C THR A 24 -2.70 -8.30 -19.54
N VAL A 25 -3.36 -8.34 -18.39
CA VAL A 25 -4.14 -7.24 -17.85
C VAL A 25 -3.36 -6.68 -16.65
N ASN A 26 -3.13 -5.36 -16.66
CA ASN A 26 -2.45 -4.66 -15.56
C ASN A 26 -3.14 -4.92 -14.23
N ALA A 27 -2.37 -4.88 -13.14
CA ALA A 27 -2.88 -5.07 -11.80
C ALA A 27 -2.49 -3.89 -10.91
N ALA A 28 -3.42 -3.45 -10.07
CA ALA A 28 -3.21 -2.36 -9.15
C ALA A 28 -3.47 -2.84 -7.72
N PHE A 29 -2.64 -2.39 -6.77
CA PHE A 29 -2.93 -2.53 -5.35
C PHE A 29 -3.91 -1.46 -4.84
N GLY A 30 -4.17 -0.42 -5.65
CA GLY A 30 -5.02 0.70 -5.27
C GLY A 30 -4.35 1.66 -4.30
N SER A 31 -5.15 2.29 -3.43
CA SER A 31 -4.68 3.20 -2.39
C SER A 31 -4.36 2.43 -1.11
N VAL A 32 -3.14 2.59 -0.61
CA VAL A 32 -2.62 1.86 0.55
C VAL A 32 -1.93 2.85 1.49
N THR A 33 -2.10 2.73 2.80
CA THR A 33 -1.39 3.61 3.74
C THR A 33 0.07 3.16 3.89
N SER A 34 0.98 4.08 4.19
CA SER A 34 2.40 3.71 4.41
C SER A 34 2.57 2.68 5.53
N PHE A 35 1.67 2.65 6.51
CA PHE A 35 1.74 1.70 7.64
C PHE A 35 1.30 0.28 7.28
N ALA A 36 0.41 0.11 6.30
CA ALA A 36 0.09 -1.20 5.75
C ALA A 36 1.31 -1.87 5.10
N LEU A 37 2.28 -1.07 4.64
CA LEU A 37 3.54 -1.54 4.05
C LEU A 37 4.67 -1.73 5.08
N SER A 38 4.68 -0.94 6.16
CA SER A 38 5.73 -1.00 7.18
C SER A 38 5.48 -2.06 8.25
N GLY A 39 4.24 -2.53 8.41
CA GLY A 39 3.88 -3.61 9.32
C GLY A 39 4.35 -5.00 8.87
N SER A 40 3.86 -6.03 9.54
CA SER A 40 4.12 -7.45 9.22
C SER A 40 3.19 -8.01 8.12
N GLY A 41 2.19 -7.23 7.70
CA GLY A 41 1.22 -7.63 6.68
C GLY A 41 1.73 -7.45 5.25
N GLU A 42 1.17 -8.23 4.33
CA GLU A 42 1.36 -8.07 2.89
C GLU A 42 0.09 -7.51 2.27
N VAL A 43 0.22 -6.57 1.33
CA VAL A 43 -0.90 -6.17 0.47
C VAL A 43 -0.87 -7.04 -0.76
N ALA A 44 -2.03 -7.53 -1.18
CA ALA A 44 -2.16 -8.43 -2.32
C ALA A 44 -3.01 -7.82 -3.43
N THR A 45 -2.68 -8.16 -4.68
CA THR A 45 -3.52 -7.92 -5.85
C THR A 45 -3.37 -9.09 -6.83
N THR A 46 -4.21 -9.14 -7.86
CA THR A 46 -4.20 -10.20 -8.87
C THR A 46 -4.24 -9.58 -10.25
N GLY A 47 -3.26 -9.94 -11.08
CA GLY A 47 -3.29 -9.68 -12.52
C GLY A 47 -3.79 -10.91 -13.27
N THR A 48 -4.02 -10.75 -14.57
CA THR A 48 -4.45 -11.88 -15.41
C THR A 48 -3.50 -12.03 -16.59
N LEU A 49 -2.97 -13.24 -16.76
CA LEU A 49 -2.35 -13.70 -18.00
C LEU A 49 -3.42 -14.39 -18.84
N VAL A 50 -3.60 -13.88 -20.05
CA VAL A 50 -4.57 -14.38 -21.02
C VAL A 50 -3.83 -15.16 -22.10
N VAL A 51 -4.20 -16.43 -22.27
CA VAL A 51 -3.73 -17.26 -23.39
C VAL A 51 -4.94 -17.77 -24.15
N ALA A 52 -5.16 -17.24 -25.35
CA ALA A 52 -6.28 -17.60 -26.22
C ALA A 52 -5.77 -18.40 -27.43
N CYS A 53 -6.29 -19.61 -27.61
CA CYS A 53 -5.87 -20.54 -28.67
C CYS A 53 -7.09 -20.94 -29.53
N ASP A 54 -6.84 -21.32 -30.79
CA ASP A 54 -7.94 -21.70 -31.69
C ASP A 54 -8.48 -23.09 -31.35
N ALA A 55 -9.66 -23.10 -30.72
CA ALA A 55 -10.41 -24.24 -30.17
C ALA A 55 -9.84 -24.80 -28.85
N LEU A 56 -10.63 -24.67 -27.77
CA LEU A 56 -10.40 -25.30 -26.46
C LEU A 56 -11.63 -26.14 -26.11
N VAL A 57 -11.92 -27.12 -26.96
CA VAL A 57 -12.87 -28.17 -26.57
C VAL A 57 -12.04 -29.40 -26.33
N ASN A 58 -11.08 -29.38 -25.39
CA ASN A 58 -10.43 -30.61 -24.94
C ASN A 58 -9.76 -30.52 -23.58
N LEU A 59 -9.96 -31.61 -22.83
CA LEU A 59 -9.50 -31.87 -21.48
C LEU A 59 -8.69 -33.17 -21.57
N LEU A 60 -7.49 -33.21 -20.97
CA LEU A 60 -6.57 -34.37 -20.80
C LEU A 60 -5.36 -34.57 -21.76
N THR A 61 -4.86 -33.57 -22.47
CA THR A 61 -3.68 -33.73 -23.38
C THR A 61 -2.35 -33.19 -22.85
N GLY A 62 -2.08 -33.28 -21.55
CA GLY A 62 -0.77 -32.85 -21.02
C GLY A 62 -0.39 -31.41 -21.38
N ASP A 63 -1.38 -30.54 -21.57
CA ASP A 63 -1.23 -29.10 -21.85
C ASP A 63 -0.40 -28.43 -20.76
N THR A 64 0.47 -27.52 -21.17
CA THR A 64 1.32 -26.75 -20.26
C THR A 64 1.43 -25.31 -20.73
N ILE A 65 1.31 -24.37 -19.79
CA ILE A 65 1.65 -22.97 -20.00
C ILE A 65 2.75 -22.63 -19.00
N THR A 66 3.88 -22.12 -19.50
CA THR A 66 5.04 -21.76 -18.68
C THR A 66 5.27 -20.26 -18.81
N LEU A 67 5.21 -19.55 -17.68
CA LEU A 67 5.66 -18.16 -17.57
C LEU A 67 7.15 -18.17 -17.25
N ASN A 68 7.94 -17.47 -18.05
CA ASN A 68 9.32 -17.12 -17.75
C ASN A 68 9.39 -15.64 -17.37
N PHE A 69 9.83 -15.32 -16.17
CA PHE A 69 9.96 -13.95 -15.72
C PHE A 69 11.29 -13.35 -16.20
N VAL A 70 11.26 -12.63 -17.33
CA VAL A 70 12.47 -12.19 -18.04
C VAL A 70 13.18 -11.08 -17.28
N SER A 71 12.47 -10.00 -16.97
CA SER A 71 13.03 -8.80 -16.36
C SER A 71 11.94 -7.91 -15.77
N ALA A 72 12.32 -6.95 -14.94
CA ALA A 72 11.46 -5.85 -14.54
C ALA A 72 12.18 -4.52 -14.77
N THR A 73 11.43 -3.43 -14.96
CA THR A 73 12.00 -2.08 -15.12
C THR A 73 12.87 -1.69 -13.94
N VAL A 74 12.51 -2.16 -12.74
CA VAL A 74 13.34 -2.11 -11.53
C VAL A 74 13.20 -3.43 -10.79
N SER A 75 14.33 -4.00 -10.36
CA SER A 75 14.34 -5.21 -9.55
C SER A 75 15.45 -5.19 -8.50
N ALA A 76 15.23 -5.91 -7.41
CA ALA A 76 16.21 -6.16 -6.37
C ALA A 76 16.01 -7.57 -5.80
N ASN A 77 17.10 -8.28 -5.50
CA ASN A 77 17.05 -9.65 -4.94
C ASN A 77 16.14 -10.62 -5.74
N GLY A 78 16.14 -10.49 -7.07
CA GLY A 78 15.31 -11.32 -7.97
C GLY A 78 13.81 -11.01 -7.94
N ARG A 79 13.38 -9.90 -7.34
CA ARG A 79 11.99 -9.45 -7.28
C ARG A 79 11.79 -8.14 -8.04
N ALA A 80 10.63 -7.96 -8.65
CA ALA A 80 10.22 -6.68 -9.19
C ALA A 80 10.00 -5.69 -8.03
N THR A 81 10.43 -4.45 -8.22
CA THR A 81 10.41 -3.44 -7.16
C THR A 81 9.77 -2.16 -7.66
N MET A 82 8.65 -1.77 -7.07
CA MET A 82 7.99 -0.52 -7.43
C MET A 82 8.81 0.69 -6.96
N LYS A 83 8.89 1.72 -7.81
CA LYS A 83 9.53 3.00 -7.52
C LYS A 83 8.56 4.17 -7.68
N ARG A 84 8.85 5.27 -6.99
CA ARG A 84 8.17 6.56 -7.16
C ARG A 84 8.20 7.02 -8.61
N THR A 85 7.05 7.39 -9.16
CA THR A 85 6.93 7.83 -10.56
C THR A 85 6.89 9.35 -10.72
N ASP A 86 6.50 10.08 -9.69
CA ASP A 86 6.37 11.54 -9.69
C ASP A 86 7.64 12.28 -9.23
N ASN A 87 8.52 11.61 -8.48
CA ASN A 87 9.78 12.17 -8.02
C ASN A 87 10.89 11.11 -7.95
N ALA A 88 11.76 11.09 -8.96
CA ALA A 88 12.85 10.13 -9.08
C ALA A 88 14.00 10.34 -8.07
N ALA A 89 14.04 11.48 -7.35
CA ALA A 89 15.03 11.71 -6.29
C ALA A 89 14.71 10.91 -5.02
N ILE A 90 13.46 10.47 -4.85
CA ILE A 90 13.05 9.61 -3.75
C ILE A 90 13.51 8.18 -4.04
N THR A 91 14.35 7.64 -3.16
CA THR A 91 14.95 6.31 -3.29
C THR A 91 14.10 5.19 -2.67
N ASP A 92 12.92 5.53 -2.16
CA ASP A 92 11.97 4.58 -1.60
C ASP A 92 11.56 3.52 -2.63
N VAL A 93 11.45 2.28 -2.15
CA VAL A 93 11.20 1.10 -2.98
C VAL A 93 10.19 0.18 -2.30
N ILE A 94 9.35 -0.48 -3.09
CA ILE A 94 8.40 -1.48 -2.60
C ILE A 94 8.60 -2.77 -3.39
N PRO A 95 9.38 -3.75 -2.86
CA PRO A 95 9.55 -5.04 -3.50
C PRO A 95 8.23 -5.82 -3.56
N THR A 96 8.06 -6.60 -4.62
CA THR A 96 6.86 -7.42 -4.85
C THR A 96 7.22 -8.88 -5.14
N ARG A 97 6.38 -9.80 -4.68
CA ARG A 97 6.42 -11.22 -5.00
C ARG A 97 5.41 -11.45 -6.13
N LEU A 98 5.84 -12.12 -7.19
CA LEU A 98 4.98 -12.70 -8.23
C LEU A 98 4.82 -14.18 -7.93
N CYS A 99 3.60 -14.70 -7.94
CA CYS A 99 3.35 -16.12 -7.71
C CYS A 99 2.34 -16.70 -8.68
N GLY A 100 2.54 -17.97 -9.04
CA GLY A 100 1.62 -18.70 -9.91
C GLY A 100 0.41 -19.33 -9.20
N GLN A 101 0.39 -19.30 -7.85
CA GLN A 101 -0.70 -19.84 -7.02
C GLN A 101 -1.19 -18.85 -5.97
N SER A 102 -2.47 -19.00 -5.61
CA SER A 102 -3.08 -18.25 -4.52
C SER A 102 -2.32 -18.51 -3.21
N GLY A 103 -2.16 -17.47 -2.39
CA GLY A 103 -1.44 -17.57 -1.12
C GLY A 103 0.07 -17.43 -1.22
N CYS A 104 0.66 -17.46 -2.42
CA CYS A 104 2.09 -17.18 -2.62
C CYS A 104 3.04 -18.01 -1.72
N ALA A 105 2.81 -19.33 -1.65
CA ALA A 105 3.78 -20.23 -1.02
C ALA A 105 5.13 -20.17 -1.77
N ASN A 106 6.24 -20.44 -1.08
CA ASN A 106 7.59 -20.26 -1.64
C ASN A 106 7.85 -21.07 -2.93
N ASN A 107 7.22 -22.23 -3.08
CA ASN A 107 7.30 -23.07 -4.29
C ASN A 107 6.52 -22.50 -5.49
N SER A 108 5.70 -21.48 -5.28
CA SER A 108 4.91 -20.81 -6.31
C SER A 108 5.45 -19.43 -6.68
N GLU A 109 6.42 -18.92 -5.93
CA GLU A 109 7.06 -17.63 -6.21
C GLU A 109 7.95 -17.72 -7.45
N VAL A 110 7.79 -16.75 -8.35
CA VAL A 110 8.55 -16.62 -9.59
C VAL A 110 9.46 -15.42 -9.48
N GLN A 111 10.75 -15.68 -9.29
CA GLN A 111 11.78 -14.65 -9.30
C GLN A 111 12.26 -14.37 -10.74
N THR A 112 12.96 -13.26 -10.94
CA THR A 112 13.56 -12.91 -12.23
C THR A 112 14.46 -14.04 -12.73
N SER A 113 14.38 -14.33 -14.02
CA SER A 113 15.01 -15.44 -14.74
C SER A 113 14.61 -16.83 -14.24
N LYS A 114 13.49 -16.96 -13.53
CA LYS A 114 12.86 -18.22 -13.14
C LYS A 114 11.53 -18.41 -13.88
N THR A 115 11.08 -19.66 -13.88
CA THR A 115 9.84 -20.04 -14.55
C THR A 115 8.83 -20.64 -13.59
N TYR A 116 7.56 -20.57 -13.98
CA TYR A 116 6.46 -21.27 -13.33
C TYR A 116 5.57 -21.90 -14.40
N THR A 117 5.19 -23.15 -14.21
CA THR A 117 4.40 -23.91 -15.18
C THR A 117 3.05 -24.30 -14.59
N TRP A 118 1.97 -23.91 -15.25
CA TRP A 118 0.64 -24.44 -14.99
C TRP A 118 0.46 -25.69 -15.85
N ASP A 119 0.20 -26.81 -15.18
CA ASP A 119 -0.12 -28.07 -15.82
C ASP A 119 -1.59 -28.16 -16.21
N SER A 120 -1.93 -29.24 -16.91
CA SER A 120 -3.28 -29.46 -17.41
C SER A 120 -4.31 -29.40 -16.30
N SER A 121 -4.06 -30.02 -15.13
CA SER A 121 -5.02 -30.07 -14.02
C SER A 121 -5.38 -28.68 -13.50
N THR A 122 -4.40 -27.79 -13.43
CA THR A 122 -4.60 -26.41 -13.01
C THR A 122 -5.34 -25.62 -14.10
N LEU A 123 -4.98 -25.85 -15.36
CA LEU A 123 -5.61 -25.21 -16.51
C LEU A 123 -7.09 -25.61 -16.67
N LEU A 124 -7.49 -26.83 -16.27
CA LEU A 124 -8.90 -27.27 -16.34
C LEU A 124 -9.83 -26.40 -15.51
N ASN A 125 -9.36 -25.94 -14.34
CA ASN A 125 -10.15 -25.13 -13.42
C ASN A 125 -10.27 -23.67 -13.87
N LEU A 126 -9.55 -23.27 -14.93
CA LEU A 126 -9.45 -21.89 -15.40
C LEU A 126 -10.17 -21.66 -16.75
N ILE A 127 -10.85 -22.67 -17.29
CA ILE A 127 -11.46 -22.62 -18.62
C ILE A 127 -12.73 -21.76 -18.59
N GLY A 128 -12.68 -20.64 -19.32
CA GLY A 128 -13.81 -19.77 -19.61
C GLY A 128 -14.13 -19.71 -21.10
N GLY A 129 -14.16 -20.86 -21.79
CA GLY A 129 -14.34 -20.95 -23.26
C GLY A 129 -13.03 -21.18 -24.01
N LYS A 130 -12.77 -20.42 -25.09
CA LYS A 130 -11.55 -20.52 -25.94
C LYS A 130 -10.32 -19.79 -25.38
N GLN A 131 -10.23 -19.65 -24.07
CA GLN A 131 -9.18 -18.86 -23.43
C GLN A 131 -8.88 -19.36 -22.02
N TYR A 132 -7.59 -19.40 -21.69
CA TYR A 132 -7.11 -19.56 -20.33
C TYR A 132 -6.93 -18.18 -19.69
N ASN A 133 -7.65 -17.93 -18.60
CA ASN A 133 -7.50 -16.75 -17.76
C ASN A 133 -6.72 -17.14 -16.51
N ILE A 134 -5.40 -17.01 -16.58
CA ILE A 134 -4.49 -17.46 -15.53
C ILE A 134 -4.28 -16.31 -14.53
N PRO A 135 -4.69 -16.46 -13.26
CA PRO A 135 -4.42 -15.46 -12.25
C PRO A 135 -2.93 -15.42 -11.91
N LEU A 136 -2.36 -14.22 -11.95
CA LEU A 136 -1.02 -13.93 -11.45
C LEU A 136 -1.16 -13.22 -10.10
N TYR A 137 -0.63 -13.80 -9.04
CA TYR A 137 -0.78 -13.27 -7.69
C TYR A 137 0.40 -12.38 -7.34
N PHE A 138 0.12 -11.16 -6.93
CA PHE A 138 1.13 -10.18 -6.55
C PHE A 138 0.98 -9.81 -5.09
N ARG A 139 2.10 -9.73 -4.38
CA ARG A 139 2.14 -9.33 -2.97
C ARG A 139 3.28 -8.36 -2.72
N THR A 140 3.05 -7.35 -1.88
CA THR A 140 4.16 -6.54 -1.37
C THR A 140 4.98 -7.35 -0.36
N VAL A 141 6.25 -6.99 -0.20
CA VAL A 141 7.06 -7.47 0.92
C VAL A 141 6.82 -6.56 2.13
N PRO A 142 6.62 -7.09 3.35
CA PRO A 142 6.39 -6.27 4.55
C PRO A 142 7.63 -5.48 4.96
N GLY A 143 7.47 -4.56 5.92
CA GLY A 143 8.57 -3.81 6.53
C GLY A 143 9.12 -2.65 5.69
N GLN A 144 8.37 -2.16 4.69
CA GLN A 144 8.81 -1.03 3.88
C GLN A 144 8.43 0.30 4.54
N ASN A 145 9.41 1.17 4.75
CA ASN A 145 9.18 2.54 5.23
C ASN A 145 9.32 3.52 4.06
N VAL A 146 8.18 3.92 3.48
CA VAL A 146 8.10 4.68 2.24
C VAL A 146 7.22 5.93 2.38
N THR A 147 7.55 6.95 1.61
CA THR A 147 6.81 8.21 1.49
C THR A 147 5.52 8.05 0.68
N ALA A 148 4.52 8.89 0.93
CA ALA A 148 3.27 8.90 0.18
C ALA A 148 3.45 9.42 -1.26
N GLY A 149 2.80 8.74 -2.21
CA GLY A 149 2.84 9.06 -3.64
C GLY A 149 2.59 7.83 -4.53
N PRO A 150 2.64 8.02 -5.86
CA PRO A 150 2.45 6.94 -6.82
C PRO A 150 3.72 6.08 -6.98
N TYR A 151 3.55 4.77 -6.98
CA TYR A 151 4.60 3.77 -7.19
C TYR A 151 4.23 2.83 -8.34
N GLN A 152 5.21 2.48 -9.17
CA GLN A 152 5.00 1.59 -10.31
C GLN A 152 6.21 0.71 -10.62
N VAL A 153 5.95 -0.47 -11.19
CA VAL A 153 6.95 -1.32 -11.88
C VAL A 153 6.30 -2.04 -13.05
N THR A 154 7.07 -2.31 -14.11
CA THR A 154 6.62 -3.17 -15.21
C THR A 154 7.46 -4.43 -15.22
N LEU A 155 6.79 -5.59 -15.26
CA LEU A 155 7.40 -6.92 -15.34
C LEU A 155 7.23 -7.44 -16.77
N ASN A 156 8.30 -7.98 -17.33
CA ASN A 156 8.34 -8.54 -18.67
C ASN A 156 8.41 -10.07 -18.59
N PHE A 157 7.59 -10.74 -19.37
CA PHE A 157 7.45 -12.20 -19.38
C PHE A 157 7.61 -12.74 -20.79
N ASP A 158 8.17 -13.94 -20.88
CA ASP A 158 8.04 -14.81 -22.04
C ASP A 158 7.12 -15.96 -21.67
N ILE A 159 6.04 -16.14 -22.42
CA ILE A 159 5.04 -17.16 -22.16
C ILE A 159 5.21 -18.26 -23.21
N THR A 160 5.70 -19.41 -22.77
CA THR A 160 5.80 -20.61 -23.60
C THR A 160 4.55 -21.45 -23.37
N TYR A 161 3.80 -21.71 -24.44
CA TYR A 161 2.57 -22.48 -24.37
C TYR A 161 2.71 -23.77 -25.20
N ARG A 162 2.05 -24.82 -24.72
CA ARG A 162 1.92 -26.10 -25.40
C ARG A 162 0.51 -26.62 -25.14
N VAL A 163 -0.39 -26.35 -26.09
CA VAL A 163 -1.84 -26.53 -25.93
C VAL A 163 -2.37 -27.35 -27.09
N CYS A 164 -3.19 -28.37 -26.80
CA CYS A 164 -3.89 -29.10 -27.85
C CYS A 164 -5.25 -28.47 -28.15
N SER A 165 -5.53 -28.19 -29.43
CA SER A 165 -6.83 -27.59 -29.79
C SER A 165 -8.01 -28.57 -29.80
N VAL A 166 -7.74 -29.79 -30.23
CA VAL A 166 -8.68 -30.91 -30.29
C VAL A 166 -7.91 -32.19 -29.99
N GLY A 167 -8.08 -32.71 -28.79
CA GLY A 167 -7.77 -34.09 -28.41
C GLY A 167 -8.99 -35.02 -28.29
N VAL A 168 -8.76 -36.30 -28.04
CA VAL A 168 -9.76 -37.25 -27.53
C VAL A 168 -8.94 -38.34 -26.83
N LEU A 169 -9.34 -38.80 -25.64
CA LEU A 169 -8.68 -39.92 -24.95
C LEU A 169 -7.14 -39.76 -24.81
N ASN A 170 -6.68 -38.58 -24.36
CA ASN A 170 -5.26 -38.21 -24.19
C ASN A 170 -4.43 -38.10 -25.48
N ALA A 171 -5.03 -38.23 -26.66
CA ALA A 171 -4.35 -38.01 -27.94
C ALA A 171 -4.71 -36.64 -28.52
N CYS A 172 -3.72 -35.88 -29.01
CA CYS A 172 -3.96 -34.62 -29.70
C CYS A 172 -4.18 -34.86 -31.21
N LEU A 173 -5.38 -34.60 -31.70
CA LEU A 173 -5.82 -34.93 -33.07
C LEU A 173 -5.61 -33.78 -34.06
N SER A 174 -5.68 -32.53 -33.60
CA SER A 174 -5.57 -31.32 -34.45
C SER A 174 -4.16 -30.72 -34.48
N GLY A 175 -3.16 -31.42 -33.97
CA GLY A 175 -1.81 -30.91 -33.81
C GLY A 175 -1.66 -30.01 -32.57
N LEU A 176 -0.42 -29.93 -32.10
CA LEU A 176 -0.08 -29.20 -30.88
C LEU A 176 0.26 -27.74 -31.22
N GLN A 177 -0.44 -26.79 -30.60
CA GLN A 177 -0.08 -25.38 -30.68
C GLN A 177 1.07 -25.11 -29.71
N THR A 178 2.21 -24.73 -30.26
CA THR A 178 3.41 -24.41 -29.49
C THR A 178 4.01 -23.09 -29.93
N GLY A 179 4.43 -22.29 -28.96
CA GLY A 179 5.12 -21.05 -29.25
C GLY A 179 5.56 -20.35 -27.97
N THR A 180 6.36 -19.30 -28.16
CA THR A 180 6.76 -18.38 -27.09
C THR A 180 6.37 -16.97 -27.50
N LYS A 181 5.70 -16.24 -26.60
CA LYS A 181 5.30 -14.84 -26.83
C LYS A 181 5.69 -13.98 -25.64
N GLY A 182 6.29 -12.83 -25.93
CA GLY A 182 6.58 -11.80 -24.95
C GLY A 182 5.31 -11.04 -24.56
N THR A 183 5.19 -10.67 -23.29
CA THR A 183 4.15 -9.77 -22.77
C THR A 183 4.68 -9.06 -21.53
N SER A 184 3.96 -8.05 -21.05
CA SER A 184 4.37 -7.29 -19.87
C SER A 184 3.17 -6.86 -19.06
N ILE A 185 3.27 -6.97 -17.73
CA ILE A 185 2.26 -6.43 -16.81
C ILE A 185 2.84 -5.23 -16.07
N THR A 186 2.05 -4.17 -15.97
CA THR A 186 2.36 -3.05 -15.07
C THR A 186 1.63 -3.24 -13.75
N LEU A 187 2.38 -3.08 -12.66
CA LEU A 187 1.89 -3.03 -11.29
C LEU A 187 1.95 -1.60 -10.78
N ASP A 188 0.86 -1.10 -10.21
CA ASP A 188 0.80 0.22 -9.60
C ASP A 188 0.17 0.22 -8.21
N MET A 189 0.54 1.24 -7.43
CA MET A 189 0.03 1.51 -6.08
C MET A 189 0.10 3.02 -5.83
N THR A 190 -0.87 3.55 -5.09
CA THR A 190 -0.78 4.89 -4.52
C THR A 190 -0.63 4.78 -3.00
N VAL A 191 0.53 5.18 -2.49
CA VAL A 191 0.76 5.25 -1.05
C VAL A 191 0.18 6.55 -0.51
N THR A 192 -0.63 6.45 0.55
CA THR A 192 -1.29 7.58 1.19
C THR A 192 -0.64 7.92 2.53
N ASN A 193 -0.75 9.20 2.92
CA ASN A 193 -0.33 9.66 4.23
C ASN A 193 -1.26 9.12 5.32
N ASP A 194 -0.68 8.76 6.46
CA ASP A 194 -1.40 8.23 7.62
C ASP A 194 -0.60 8.52 8.90
N CYS A 195 -1.24 8.40 10.07
CA CYS A 195 -0.60 8.44 11.39
C CYS A 195 -1.13 7.30 12.26
N SER A 196 -0.24 6.41 12.70
CA SER A 196 -0.62 5.14 13.35
C SER A 196 -0.65 5.21 14.88
N ALA A 197 0.09 6.13 15.49
CA ALA A 197 0.19 6.24 16.94
C ALA A 197 0.33 7.69 17.38
N MET A 198 -0.29 8.01 18.51
CA MET A 198 -0.15 9.29 19.18
C MET A 198 -0.12 9.08 20.69
N THR A 199 0.86 9.66 21.36
CA THR A 199 0.97 9.67 22.82
C THR A 199 0.66 11.07 23.34
N THR A 200 -0.43 11.19 24.08
CA THR A 200 -0.92 12.45 24.68
C THR A 200 -1.04 12.28 26.20
N PRO A 201 0.05 12.39 26.94
CA PRO A 201 0.03 12.16 28.39
C PRO A 201 -0.74 13.26 29.14
N ASP A 202 -1.36 12.90 30.26
CA ASP A 202 -2.13 13.83 31.08
C ASP A 202 -1.25 14.95 31.66
N VAL A 203 -1.80 16.16 31.71
CA VAL A 203 -1.18 17.33 32.36
C VAL A 203 -1.72 17.45 33.77
N ASN A 204 -0.83 17.50 34.76
CA ASN A 204 -1.19 17.75 36.16
C ASN A 204 -0.46 18.99 36.69
N PHE A 205 -1.22 20.05 37.01
CA PHE A 205 -0.70 21.29 37.59
C PHE A 205 -0.38 21.19 39.09
N ASN A 206 -0.61 20.03 39.71
CA ASN A 206 -0.56 19.81 41.16
C ASN A 206 -1.54 20.73 41.91
N SER A 207 -1.17 21.17 43.10
CA SER A 207 -1.99 22.02 43.97
C SER A 207 -1.26 23.32 44.29
N ALA A 208 -2.00 24.43 44.32
CA ALA A 208 -1.48 25.72 44.73
C ALA A 208 -2.57 26.50 45.50
N PRO A 209 -2.19 27.29 46.53
CA PRO A 209 -3.14 28.09 47.30
C PRO A 209 -3.61 29.34 46.55
N LEU A 210 -2.84 29.81 45.57
CA LEU A 210 -3.11 30.99 44.76
C LEU A 210 -2.92 30.65 43.28
N VAL A 211 -3.70 31.29 42.42
CA VAL A 211 -3.62 31.12 40.95
C VAL A 211 -2.20 31.38 40.42
N GLN A 212 -1.51 32.38 40.98
CA GLN A 212 -0.14 32.76 40.58
C GLN A 212 0.93 31.76 41.02
N SER A 213 0.59 30.84 41.92
CA SER A 213 1.53 29.88 42.50
C SER A 213 1.48 28.51 41.84
N PHE A 214 0.60 28.30 40.86
CA PHE A 214 0.61 27.05 40.09
C PHE A 214 1.89 26.95 39.25
N PRO A 215 2.58 25.79 39.30
CA PRO A 215 3.76 25.58 38.48
C PRO A 215 3.39 25.48 37.01
N THR A 216 4.35 25.80 36.15
CA THR A 216 4.28 25.46 34.72
C THR A 216 4.61 23.99 34.54
N VAL A 217 3.87 23.30 33.68
CA VAL A 217 4.12 21.88 33.36
C VAL A 217 4.75 21.79 31.98
N SER A 218 5.93 21.19 31.88
CA SER A 218 6.58 20.88 30.60
C SER A 218 6.40 19.41 30.27
N GLN A 219 5.93 19.12 29.06
CA GLN A 219 5.59 17.77 28.61
C GLN A 219 5.70 17.68 27.09
N ALA A 220 5.42 16.52 26.50
CA ALA A 220 5.48 16.33 25.07
C ALA A 220 4.35 15.45 24.54
N ILE A 221 3.89 15.77 23.33
CA ILE A 221 3.09 14.88 22.48
C ILE A 221 4.03 14.22 21.48
N ALA A 222 3.90 12.92 21.27
CA ALA A 222 4.64 12.20 20.25
C ALA A 222 3.66 11.59 19.24
N VAL A 223 3.95 11.70 17.94
CA VAL A 223 3.12 11.14 16.87
C VAL A 223 3.97 10.41 15.84
N THR A 224 3.51 9.25 15.40
CA THR A 224 4.14 8.44 14.35
C THR A 224 3.31 8.57 13.07
N CYS A 225 3.85 9.23 12.05
CA CYS A 225 3.19 9.45 10.76
C CYS A 225 4.04 8.95 9.59
N THR A 226 3.45 8.88 8.40
CA THR A 226 4.16 8.54 7.16
C THR A 226 5.44 9.34 7.02
N LYS A 227 6.54 8.65 6.69
CA LYS A 227 7.85 9.25 6.47
C LYS A 227 7.74 10.42 5.50
N GLY A 228 8.33 11.55 5.87
CA GLY A 228 8.37 12.75 5.03
C GLY A 228 7.02 13.45 4.81
N SER A 229 5.95 13.02 5.47
CA SER A 229 4.65 13.69 5.36
C SER A 229 4.66 15.09 6.01
N THR A 230 3.98 16.02 5.34
CA THR A 230 3.67 17.35 5.89
C THR A 230 2.29 17.28 6.53
N TYR A 231 2.19 17.71 7.78
CA TYR A 231 0.92 17.76 8.52
C TYR A 231 0.99 18.81 9.62
N THR A 232 -0.14 19.07 10.26
CA THR A 232 -0.24 19.94 11.43
C THR A 232 -0.98 19.25 12.56
N ILE A 233 -0.51 19.45 13.79
CA ILE A 233 -1.18 18.98 15.01
C ILE A 233 -1.94 20.15 15.66
N GLY A 234 -3.24 19.95 15.87
CA GLY A 234 -4.09 20.87 16.61
C GLY A 234 -4.39 20.36 18.00
N ILE A 235 -4.57 21.28 18.95
CA ILE A 235 -5.20 20.99 20.25
C ILE A 235 -6.41 21.91 20.37
N ASN A 236 -7.61 21.35 20.53
CA ASN A 236 -8.82 22.17 20.66
C ASN A 236 -8.82 23.01 21.97
N ASN A 237 -9.89 23.77 22.20
CA ASN A 237 -10.00 24.64 23.38
C ASN A 237 -10.54 23.93 24.64
N GLY A 238 -10.74 22.61 24.58
CA GLY A 238 -11.33 21.84 25.68
C GLY A 238 -12.84 21.86 25.70
N ALA A 239 -13.42 21.13 26.64
CA ALA A 239 -14.87 20.97 26.76
C ALA A 239 -15.57 22.21 27.35
N ASN A 240 -14.81 23.06 28.04
CA ASN A 240 -15.35 24.16 28.86
C ASN A 240 -14.84 25.54 28.44
N ALA A 241 -14.36 25.68 27.20
CA ALA A 241 -13.77 26.92 26.70
C ALA A 241 -14.71 28.13 26.80
N LEU A 242 -14.15 29.33 26.99
CA LEU A 242 -14.87 30.60 26.84
C LEU A 242 -13.99 31.59 26.08
N ASN A 243 -14.52 32.19 25.00
CA ASN A 243 -13.79 33.14 24.16
C ASN A 243 -12.39 32.64 23.74
N ASN A 244 -12.30 31.37 23.34
CA ASN A 244 -11.06 30.65 23.00
C ASN A 244 -10.07 30.38 24.13
N VAL A 245 -10.38 30.74 25.38
CA VAL A 245 -9.57 30.42 26.55
C VAL A 245 -9.99 29.05 27.11
N ARG A 246 -9.01 28.16 27.32
CA ARG A 246 -9.27 26.83 27.92
C ARG A 246 -9.56 26.98 29.41
N ARG A 247 -10.49 26.19 29.92
CA ARG A 247 -10.88 26.25 31.34
C ARG A 247 -11.10 24.86 31.89
N MET A 248 -10.49 24.56 33.01
CA MET A 248 -10.85 23.40 33.81
C MET A 248 -12.07 23.74 34.67
N VAL A 249 -12.92 22.75 34.96
CA VAL A 249 -14.18 22.95 35.69
C VAL A 249 -14.21 22.15 37.00
N SER A 250 -14.80 22.73 38.04
CA SER A 250 -15.14 22.09 39.31
C SER A 250 -16.51 22.57 39.78
N GLY A 251 -17.54 21.74 39.61
CA GLY A 251 -18.93 22.17 39.79
C GLY A 251 -19.28 23.32 38.84
N SER A 252 -19.67 24.48 39.37
CA SER A 252 -19.93 25.70 38.59
C SER A 252 -18.73 26.65 38.48
N ASN A 253 -17.57 26.26 39.03
CA ASN A 253 -16.38 27.10 39.08
C ASN A 253 -15.42 26.71 37.95
N TYR A 254 -14.64 27.69 37.48
CA TYR A 254 -13.70 27.50 36.37
C TYR A 254 -12.31 28.01 36.73
N LEU A 255 -11.29 27.33 36.21
CA LEU A 255 -9.89 27.72 36.30
C LEU A 255 -9.28 27.77 34.90
N SER A 256 -8.95 28.97 34.43
CA SER A 256 -8.41 29.20 33.09
C SER A 256 -6.95 28.75 32.98
N TYR A 257 -6.61 28.14 31.86
CA TYR A 257 -5.26 27.66 31.56
C TYR A 257 -4.99 27.74 30.06
N ASP A 258 -3.75 27.54 29.66
CA ASP A 258 -3.41 27.36 28.25
C ASP A 258 -2.17 26.49 28.04
N ILE A 259 -1.96 26.09 26.78
CA ILE A 259 -0.82 25.28 26.32
C ILE A 259 -0.08 26.05 25.24
N TYR A 260 1.24 26.14 25.39
CA TYR A 260 2.14 26.88 24.53
C TYR A 260 3.17 25.94 23.90
N LYS A 261 3.57 26.26 22.67
CA LYS A 261 4.62 25.54 21.94
C LYS A 261 5.95 25.76 22.65
N GLU A 262 6.62 24.67 23.02
CA GLU A 262 7.87 24.66 23.78
C GLU A 262 7.82 25.59 25.01
N ALA A 263 8.91 26.28 25.32
CA ALA A 263 9.00 27.29 26.37
C ALA A 263 8.73 28.71 25.82
N THR A 264 7.83 28.86 24.84
CA THR A 264 7.52 30.15 24.20
C THR A 264 6.19 30.73 24.69
N GLY A 265 5.83 31.92 24.18
CA GLY A 265 4.49 32.50 24.32
C GLY A 265 3.52 32.13 23.18
N ASN A 266 3.95 31.29 22.23
CA ASN A 266 3.11 30.91 21.09
C ASN A 266 2.09 29.87 21.53
N ARG A 267 0.82 30.25 21.53
CA ARG A 267 -0.29 29.36 21.87
C ARG A 267 -0.34 28.17 20.91
N TRP A 268 -0.54 26.97 21.47
CA TRP A 268 -0.85 25.77 20.68
C TRP A 268 -2.35 25.53 20.72
N GLY A 269 -2.99 25.74 19.58
CA GLY A 269 -4.45 25.67 19.40
C GLY A 269 -4.85 24.82 18.20
N GLY A 270 -6.15 24.81 17.91
CA GLY A 270 -6.75 23.93 16.90
C GLY A 270 -6.85 24.54 15.49
N SER A 271 -6.56 25.84 15.32
CA SER A 271 -6.83 26.57 14.08
C SER A 271 -5.67 27.47 13.63
N GLY A 272 -5.57 27.69 12.31
CA GLY A 272 -4.61 28.63 11.73
C GLY A 272 -3.17 28.39 12.16
N SER A 273 -2.44 29.47 12.48
CA SER A 273 -1.05 29.43 12.92
C SER A 273 -0.84 28.86 14.33
N GLU A 274 -1.92 28.66 15.10
CA GLU A 274 -1.84 28.03 16.42
C GLU A 274 -1.62 26.52 16.32
N ARG A 275 -2.01 25.89 15.20
CA ARG A 275 -1.64 24.50 14.91
C ARG A 275 -0.13 24.37 14.77
N TRP A 276 0.44 23.22 15.09
CA TRP A 276 1.88 22.99 15.03
C TRP A 276 2.25 22.13 13.82
N THR A 277 2.96 22.73 12.87
CA THR A 277 3.45 22.03 11.67
C THR A 277 4.51 20.99 11.99
N SER A 278 4.48 19.87 11.24
CA SER A 278 5.52 18.85 11.29
C SER A 278 6.89 19.39 10.92
N ALA A 279 7.00 20.41 10.08
CA ALA A 279 8.28 21.01 9.69
C ALA A 279 9.09 21.58 10.86
N THR A 280 8.44 21.96 11.96
CA THR A 280 9.06 22.57 13.15
C THR A 280 8.78 21.78 14.43
N SER A 281 8.59 20.45 14.31
CA SER A 281 8.55 19.55 15.48
C SER A 281 9.83 19.68 16.31
N SER A 282 9.73 19.53 17.63
CA SER A 282 10.88 19.64 18.55
C SER A 282 11.93 18.55 18.31
N GLN A 283 11.52 17.33 17.96
CA GLN A 283 12.44 16.23 17.65
C GLN A 283 11.86 15.33 16.55
N VAL A 284 12.75 14.64 15.83
CA VAL A 284 12.41 13.66 14.79
C VAL A 284 13.31 12.44 14.97
N SER A 285 12.73 11.24 14.89
CA SER A 285 13.48 9.98 14.90
C SER A 285 14.35 9.82 13.64
N ALA A 286 15.35 8.95 13.71
CA ALA A 286 16.27 8.69 12.60
C ALA A 286 15.57 8.14 11.34
N ASP A 287 14.48 7.38 11.51
CA ASP A 287 13.66 6.83 10.43
C ASP A 287 12.64 7.84 9.86
N GLY A 288 12.54 9.03 10.45
CA GLY A 288 11.65 10.12 10.03
C GLY A 288 10.17 9.88 10.30
N LEU A 289 9.80 8.85 11.07
CA LEU A 289 8.41 8.48 11.36
C LEU A 289 7.85 9.17 12.61
N LEU A 290 8.62 9.13 13.70
CA LEU A 290 8.22 9.66 15.00
C LEU A 290 8.64 11.12 15.11
N ARG A 291 7.69 11.99 15.43
CA ARG A 291 7.93 13.38 15.77
C ARG A 291 7.43 13.68 17.17
N THR A 292 8.23 14.44 17.91
CA THR A 292 7.92 14.88 19.27
C THR A 292 7.71 16.39 19.30
N TYR A 293 6.72 16.84 20.07
CA TYR A 293 6.28 18.21 20.20
C TYR A 293 6.26 18.60 21.67
N ASN A 294 7.30 19.30 22.12
CA ASN A 294 7.44 19.70 23.51
C ASN A 294 6.54 20.91 23.78
N TYR A 295 5.76 20.92 24.85
CA TYR A 295 4.88 22.03 25.18
C TYR A 295 4.99 22.43 26.64
N THR A 296 4.55 23.64 26.92
CA THR A 296 4.37 24.14 28.29
C THR A 296 2.91 24.44 28.53
N ALA A 297 2.30 23.79 29.52
CA ALA A 297 0.98 24.11 30.02
C ALA A 297 1.09 25.06 31.23
N LYS A 298 0.18 26.04 31.33
CA LYS A 298 0.17 27.02 32.42
C LYS A 298 -1.26 27.37 32.84
N VAL A 299 -1.50 27.44 34.15
CA VAL A 299 -2.68 28.16 34.68
C VAL A 299 -2.50 29.64 34.41
N LEU A 300 -3.51 30.32 33.85
CA LEU A 300 -3.42 31.74 33.53
C LEU A 300 -3.48 32.56 34.82
N THR A 301 -2.63 33.56 34.98
CA THR A 301 -2.54 34.33 36.24
C THR A 301 -3.56 35.45 36.35
N ASN A 302 -4.07 35.94 35.21
CA ASN A 302 -5.05 37.02 35.15
C ASN A 302 -6.50 36.50 35.25
N GLN A 303 -6.89 36.03 36.43
CA GLN A 303 -8.25 35.59 36.75
C GLN A 303 -8.53 35.71 38.26
N ALA A 304 -9.81 35.79 38.64
CA ALA A 304 -10.19 35.71 40.05
C ALA A 304 -9.85 34.31 40.61
N ALA A 305 -9.40 34.25 41.87
CA ALA A 305 -9.12 32.98 42.52
C ALA A 305 -10.43 32.20 42.74
N PRO A 306 -10.60 31.02 42.12
CA PRO A 306 -11.80 30.23 42.32
C PRO A 306 -11.73 29.48 43.67
N PRO A 307 -12.86 28.94 44.17
CA PRO A 307 -12.86 28.13 45.39
C PRO A 307 -11.91 26.93 45.32
N ALA A 308 -11.44 26.47 46.49
CA ALA A 308 -10.63 25.25 46.57
C ALA A 308 -11.40 24.05 46.02
N GLY A 309 -10.74 23.25 45.18
CA GLY A 309 -11.35 22.08 44.54
C GLY A 309 -10.43 21.49 43.48
N THR A 310 -10.81 20.32 42.97
CA THR A 310 -10.15 19.68 41.82
C THR A 310 -10.85 20.14 40.55
N TYR A 311 -10.07 20.71 39.63
CA TYR A 311 -10.55 21.21 38.35
C TYR A 311 -10.01 20.32 37.22
N THR A 312 -10.88 19.90 36.30
CA THR A 312 -10.51 19.05 35.16
C THR A 312 -11.02 19.61 33.85
N ASP A 313 -10.33 19.35 32.74
CA ASP A 313 -10.80 19.58 31.37
C ASP A 313 -10.39 18.40 30.48
N THR A 314 -11.03 18.26 29.32
CA THR A 314 -10.67 17.23 28.33
C THR A 314 -10.43 17.89 26.98
N LEU A 315 -9.25 17.63 26.41
CA LEU A 315 -8.81 18.19 25.14
C LEU A 315 -8.86 17.14 24.04
N ILE A 316 -9.15 17.58 22.81
CA ILE A 316 -8.99 16.77 21.60
C ILE A 316 -7.72 17.23 20.90
N VAL A 317 -6.84 16.27 20.61
CA VAL A 317 -5.66 16.46 19.77
C VAL A 317 -5.95 15.82 18.42
N ASP A 318 -5.72 16.56 17.34
CA ASP A 318 -6.01 16.12 15.98
C ASP A 318 -4.80 16.34 15.05
N VAL A 319 -4.70 15.51 14.01
CA VAL A 319 -3.72 15.65 12.94
C VAL A 319 -4.45 15.95 11.63
N ALA A 320 -3.92 16.91 10.87
CA ALA A 320 -4.43 17.23 9.53
C ALA A 320 -3.27 17.30 8.54
N PHE A 321 -3.42 16.59 7.41
CA PHE A 321 -2.50 16.61 6.26
C PHE A 321 -2.77 17.79 5.33
#